data_AF-A0A7I8C2B8-F1
#
_entry.id   AF-A0A7I8C2B8-F1
#
_cell.length_a   1.000
_cell.length_b   1.000
_cell.length_c   1.000
_cell.angle_alpha   90.00
_cell.angle_beta   90.00
_cell.angle_gamma   90.00
#
_symmetry.space_group_name_H-M   'P 1'
#
loop_
_entity.id
_entity.type
_entity.pdbx_description
1 polymer ?
#
loop_
_entity_poly.entity_id
_entity_poly.type
_entity_poly.pdbx_seq_one_letter_code
_entity_poly.pdbx_strand_id
1 'polypeptide(L)'
;MLQQVTQSAELVKFLAIANDPERISEKWGFRENQRVFAQAVATLPIRQFQGSILYLWSDGTATVKFDFQIPFDAERELVKSGRVDLHYLTRISS
;
A
#
# COMPACT_ATOMS: atom_id res chain seq x y z
N MET A 1 -37.68 5.05 13.54
CA MET A 1 -37.11 6.35 13.93
C MET A 1 -35.63 6.31 13.55
N LEU A 2 -35.23 6.96 12.46
CA LEU A 2 -33.84 7.00 12.01
C LEU A 2 -33.11 8.09 12.80
N GLN A 3 -32.16 7.70 13.65
CA GLN A 3 -31.29 8.65 14.33
C GLN A 3 -30.36 9.28 13.29
N GLN A 4 -30.64 10.52 12.90
CA GLN A 4 -29.67 11.34 12.17
C GLN A 4 -28.57 11.73 13.14
N VAL A 5 -27.40 11.10 13.00
CA VAL A 5 -26.19 11.50 13.69
C VAL A 5 -25.69 12.80 13.03
N THR A 6 -25.91 13.93 13.68
CA THR A 6 -25.36 15.22 13.26
C THR A 6 -23.84 15.20 13.50
N GLN A 7 -23.06 14.69 12.54
CA GLN A 7 -21.61 14.78 12.62
C GLN A 7 -21.19 16.23 12.38
N SER A 8 -20.52 16.83 13.37
CA SER A 8 -19.89 18.15 13.22
C SER A 8 -18.86 18.10 12.08
N ALA A 9 -18.84 19.11 11.21
CA ALA A 9 -17.86 19.21 10.13
C ALA A 9 -16.41 19.22 10.63
N GLU A 10 -16.17 19.66 11.88
CA GLU A 10 -14.86 19.58 12.53
C GLU A 10 -14.50 18.14 12.89
N LEU A 11 -15.43 17.35 13.44
CA LEU A 11 -15.20 15.93 13.72
C LEU A 11 -14.88 15.16 12.43
N VAL A 12 -15.54 15.47 11.32
CA VAL A 12 -15.24 14.86 10.01
C VAL A 12 -13.82 15.21 9.55
N LYS A 13 -13.37 16.44 9.74
CA LYS A 13 -11.99 16.87 9.41
C LYS A 13 -10.95 16.20 10.32
N PHE A 14 -11.20 16.14 11.63
CA PHE A 14 -10.29 15.48 12.58
C PHE A 14 -10.20 13.98 12.32
N LEU A 15 -11.32 13.31 12.02
CA LEU A 15 -11.33 11.91 11.61
C LEU A 15 -10.60 11.71 10.28
N ALA A 16 -10.74 12.63 9.32
CA ALA A 16 -10.00 12.57 8.07
C ALA A 16 -8.48 12.66 8.27
N ILE A 17 -8.01 13.50 9.19
CA ILE A 17 -6.59 13.63 9.53
C ILE A 17 -6.10 12.41 10.34
N ALA A 18 -6.90 11.91 11.28
CA ALA A 18 -6.58 10.71 12.06
C ALA A 18 -6.55 9.43 11.22
N ASN A 19 -7.14 9.45 10.02
CA ASN A 19 -7.13 8.35 9.07
C ASN A 19 -5.88 8.32 8.19
N ASP A 20 -4.96 9.29 8.33
CA ASP A 20 -3.67 9.18 7.66
C ASP A 20 -2.89 8.01 8.27
N PRO A 21 -2.52 7.01 7.46
CA PRO A 21 -1.85 5.86 7.99
C PRO A 21 -0.46 6.23 8.48
N GLU A 22 -0.14 5.77 9.67
CA GLU A 22 1.14 5.99 10.32
C GLU A 22 2.19 5.02 9.77
N ARG A 23 3.44 5.47 9.77
CA ARG A 23 4.57 4.62 9.41
C ARG A 23 4.85 3.62 10.54
N ILE A 24 5.01 2.35 10.19
CA ILE A 24 5.25 1.26 11.13
C ILE A 24 6.48 0.44 10.71
N SER A 25 7.08 -0.30 11.65
CA SER A 25 8.28 -1.09 11.38
C SER A 25 7.99 -2.47 10.78
N GLU A 26 6.85 -3.07 11.11
CA GLU A 26 6.47 -4.42 10.70
C GLU A 26 4.95 -4.60 10.61
N LYS A 27 4.48 -5.31 9.57
CA LYS A 27 3.08 -5.74 9.44
C LYS A 27 2.98 -7.03 8.64
N TRP A 28 2.23 -8.01 9.13
CA TRP A 28 2.02 -9.32 8.46
C TRP A 28 3.33 -10.01 8.04
N GLY A 29 4.41 -9.78 8.81
CA GLY A 29 5.75 -10.28 8.54
C GLY A 29 6.46 -9.61 7.36
N PHE A 30 5.98 -8.46 6.88
CA PHE A 30 6.72 -7.52 6.06
C PHE A 30 7.47 -6.53 6.94
N ARG A 31 8.68 -6.15 6.53
CA ARG A 31 9.53 -5.18 7.23
C ARG A 31 10.13 -4.17 6.27
N GLU A 32 10.55 -3.03 6.79
CA GLU A 32 11.35 -2.07 6.01
C GLU A 32 12.67 -2.69 5.54
N ASN A 33 13.15 -2.24 4.39
CA ASN A 33 14.33 -2.76 3.68
C ASN A 33 14.23 -4.23 3.24
N GLN A 34 13.06 -4.86 3.35
CA GLN A 34 12.86 -6.23 2.89
C GLN A 34 12.66 -6.30 1.37
N ARG A 35 13.23 -7.35 0.77
CA ARG A 35 13.06 -7.69 -0.64
C ARG A 35 11.69 -8.32 -0.91
N VAL A 36 11.02 -7.84 -1.95
CA VAL A 36 9.67 -8.28 -2.32
C VAL A 36 9.52 -8.41 -3.84
N PHE A 37 8.59 -9.26 -4.25
CA PHE A 37 8.00 -9.25 -5.59
C PHE A 37 6.63 -8.57 -5.51
N ALA A 38 6.37 -7.59 -6.38
CA ALA A 38 5.01 -7.09 -6.62
C ALA A 38 4.40 -7.82 -7.82
N GLN A 39 3.15 -8.23 -7.70
CA GLN A 39 2.43 -8.97 -8.74
C GLN A 39 1.30 -8.12 -9.32
N ALA A 40 1.41 -7.76 -10.60
CA ALA A 40 0.33 -7.15 -11.37
C ALA A 40 -0.56 -8.25 -11.93
N VAL A 41 -1.79 -8.34 -11.43
CA VAL A 41 -2.77 -9.42 -11.64
C VAL A 41 -4.01 -8.99 -12.44
N ALA A 42 -4.21 -7.69 -12.71
CA ALA A 42 -5.40 -7.19 -13.38
C ALA A 42 -5.49 -7.58 -14.87
N THR A 43 -4.35 -7.92 -15.49
CA THR A 43 -4.28 -8.37 -16.89
C THR A 43 -3.42 -9.61 -17.02
N LEU A 44 -3.86 -10.59 -17.82
CA LEU A 44 -3.05 -11.75 -18.16
C LEU A 44 -2.10 -11.43 -19.33
N PRO A 45 -0.85 -11.93 -19.31
CA PRO A 45 -0.25 -12.75 -18.24
C PRO A 45 0.12 -11.94 -16.99
N ILE A 46 0.06 -12.58 -15.82
CA ILE A 46 0.49 -11.97 -14.54
C ILE A 46 1.95 -11.56 -14.67
N ARG A 47 2.26 -10.31 -14.33
CA ARG A 47 3.63 -9.77 -14.37
C ARG A 47 4.15 -9.58 -12.96
N GLN A 48 5.44 -9.85 -12.78
CA GLN A 48 6.10 -9.74 -11.48
C GLN A 48 7.25 -8.74 -11.56
N PHE A 49 7.37 -7.90 -10.54
CA PHE A 49 8.39 -6.86 -10.46
C PHE A 49 9.12 -6.96 -9.13
N GLN A 50 10.44 -6.91 -9.16
CA GLN A 50 11.26 -6.93 -7.96
C GLN A 50 11.44 -5.54 -7.38
N GLY A 51 11.49 -5.45 -6.05
CA GLY A 51 11.78 -4.23 -5.35
C GLY A 51 12.09 -4.44 -3.88
N SER A 52 12.26 -3.33 -3.18
CA SER A 52 12.48 -3.28 -1.73
C SER A 52 11.46 -2.36 -1.08
N ILE A 53 10.94 -2.77 0.07
CA ILE A 53 10.08 -1.92 0.90
C ILE A 53 10.92 -0.80 1.49
N LEU A 54 10.56 0.45 1.23
CA LEU A 54 11.14 1.62 1.89
C LEU A 54 10.41 1.94 3.19
N TYR A 55 9.08 2.04 3.12
CA TYR A 55 8.22 2.40 4.25
C TYR A 55 7.01 1.49 4.30
N LEU A 56 6.60 1.12 5.52
CA LEU A 56 5.35 0.40 5.77
C LEU A 56 4.35 1.30 6.45
N TRP A 57 3.08 1.15 6.07
CA TRP A 57 1.99 1.97 6.54
C TRP A 57 0.96 1.12 7.31
N SER A 58 0.33 1.72 8.32
CA SER A 58 -0.62 1.04 9.21
C SER A 58 -1.89 0.54 8.50
N ASP A 59 -2.25 1.13 7.36
CA ASP A 59 -3.37 0.73 6.50
C ASP A 59 -3.13 -0.57 5.73
N GLY A 60 -1.93 -1.16 5.77
CA GLY A 60 -1.61 -2.36 5.00
C GLY A 60 -1.07 -2.05 3.60
N THR A 61 -0.54 -0.85 3.39
CA THR A 61 0.20 -0.50 2.18
C THR A 61 1.69 -0.29 2.46
N ALA A 62 2.50 -0.28 1.41
CA ALA A 62 3.93 -0.07 1.48
C ALA A 62 4.41 0.87 0.38
N THR A 63 5.38 1.72 0.67
CA THR A 63 6.14 2.41 -0.37
C THR A 63 7.25 1.47 -0.83
N VAL A 64 7.20 1.07 -2.09
CA VAL A 64 8.15 0.10 -2.68
C VAL A 64 9.04 0.81 -3.68
N LYS A 65 10.35 0.61 -3.54
CA LYS A 65 11.33 0.99 -4.56
C LYS A 65 11.56 -0.19 -5.48
N PHE A 66 11.10 -0.10 -6.72
CA PHE A 66 11.36 -1.10 -7.75
C PHE A 66 12.80 -1.04 -8.25
N ASP A 67 13.36 -2.18 -8.63
CA ASP A 67 14.75 -2.27 -9.12
C ASP A 67 14.93 -1.61 -10.49
N PHE A 68 13.89 -1.72 -11.33
CA PHE A 68 13.85 -1.19 -12.67
C PHE A 68 12.56 -0.40 -12.87
N GLN A 69 12.55 0.46 -13.88
CA GLN A 69 11.34 1.14 -14.31
C GLN A 69 10.31 0.10 -14.75
N ILE A 70 9.14 0.13 -14.13
CA ILE A 70 8.02 -0.73 -14.49
C ILE A 70 7.19 -0.08 -15.61
N PRO A 71 6.57 -0.86 -16.51
CA PRO A 71 5.65 -0.34 -17.52
C PRO A 71 4.50 0.47 -16.89
N PHE A 72 4.12 1.58 -17.51
CA PHE A 72 3.11 2.52 -16.98
C PHE A 72 1.77 1.86 -16.65
N ASP A 73 1.36 0.89 -17.47
CA ASP A 73 0.14 0.12 -17.27
C ASP A 73 0.19 -0.75 -16.00
N ALA A 74 1.36 -1.35 -15.71
CA ALA A 74 1.58 -2.10 -14.48
C ALA A 74 1.72 -1.19 -13.26
N GLU A 75 2.35 -0.02 -13.42
CA GLU A 75 2.47 0.98 -12.35
C GLU A 75 1.10 1.47 -11.89
N ARG A 76 0.22 1.83 -12.82
CA ARG A 76 -1.14 2.30 -12.53
C ARG A 76 -1.99 1.28 -11.77
N GLU A 77 -1.66 0.00 -11.94
CA GLU A 77 -2.33 -1.09 -11.25
C GLU A 77 -1.80 -1.29 -9.83
N LEU A 78 -0.47 -1.38 -9.71
CA LEU A 78 0.22 -1.72 -8.47
C LEU A 78 0.28 -0.54 -7.49
N VAL A 79 0.43 0.67 -8.01
CA VAL A 79 0.73 1.86 -7.22
C VAL A 79 -0.49 2.77 -7.15
N LYS A 80 -1.05 2.93 -5.96
CA LYS A 80 -2.12 3.88 -5.66
C LYS A 80 -1.58 4.93 -4.70
N SER A 81 -1.60 6.19 -5.12
CA SER A 81 -1.07 7.32 -4.33
C SER A 81 0.38 7.10 -3.84
N GLY A 82 1.22 6.49 -4.67
CA GLY A 82 2.63 6.20 -4.34
C GLY A 82 2.84 5.01 -3.40
N ARG A 83 1.81 4.22 -3.13
CA ARG A 83 1.87 3.04 -2.26
C ARG A 83 1.34 1.79 -2.96
N VAL A 84 1.85 0.64 -2.57
CA VAL A 84 1.47 -0.69 -3.06
C VAL A 84 0.79 -1.44 -1.92
N ASP A 85 -0.33 -2.08 -2.20
CA ASP A 85 -1.01 -2.93 -1.22
C ASP A 85 -0.14 -4.15 -0.90
N LEU A 86 0.01 -4.46 0.38
CA LEU A 86 0.78 -5.64 0.83
C LEU A 86 0.22 -6.94 0.25
N HIS A 87 -1.07 -7.00 -0.10
CA HIS A 87 -1.69 -8.14 -0.76
C HIS A 87 -1.06 -8.48 -2.12
N TYR A 88 -0.54 -7.48 -2.84
CA TYR A 88 0.15 -7.69 -4.12
C TYR A 88 1.64 -7.96 -3.95
N LEU A 89 2.14 -7.98 -2.71
CA LEU A 89 3.55 -8.22 -2.41
C LEU A 89 3.76 -9.67 -1.95
N THR A 90 4.82 -10.28 -2.47
CA THR A 90 5.34 -11.56 -1.99
C THR A 90 6.72 -11.34 -1.41
N ARG A 91 6.93 -11.83 -0.19
CA ARG A 91 8.22 -11.76 0.49
C ARG A 91 9.20 -12.68 -0.20
N ILE A 92 10.39 -12.17 -0.51
CA ILE A 92 11.52 -13.02 -0.88
C ILE A 92 12.13 -13.46 0.44
N SER A 93 11.97 -14.74 0.79
CA SER A 93 12.67 -15.29 1.95
C SER A 93 14.17 -15.16 1.70
N SER A 94 14.84 -14.40 2.56
CA SER A 94 16.30 -14.43 2.71
C SER A 94 16.75 -15.77 3.24
#